data_AF-A0A2V7YNY3-F1
#
_entry.id   AF-A0A2V7YNY3-F1
#
_cell.length_a   1.000
_cell.length_b   1.000
_cell.length_c   1.000
_cell.angle_alpha   90.00
_cell.angle_beta   90.00
_cell.angle_gamma   90.00
#
_symmetry.space_group_name_H-M   'P 1'
#
loop_
_entity.id
_entity.type
_entity.pdbx_description
1 polymer ?
#
loop_
_entity_poly.entity_id
_entity_poly.type
_entity_poly.pdbx_seq_one_letter_code
_entity_poly.pdbx_strand_id
1 'polypeptide(L)'
;MPRGARGQTTVSREEPLPRFRHLLNYYDSSGSQSSKKELRPSTKVFISYSHRDLDVTSRLCRKLEAYGLRVLIDVNALPPGKSIRAFIEESVKASDATISIVSRHSLMSTWVALETVEALTYSRKKIFGCFVDDAFLKREFVDEALGHVAEQMREIGERIKKRVDNQESFGDLYQDWEDHRNLRSSVDKTVRQLRDTACLSLHQDVFEESCEKLAKALGQLNG
;
A
#
# COMPACT_ATOMS: atom_id res chain seq x y z
N MET A 1 -28.78 -40.05 29.50
CA MET A 1 -27.88 -38.93 29.86
C MET A 1 -26.64 -39.00 28.97
N PRO A 2 -26.58 -38.30 27.81
CA PRO A 2 -25.43 -38.35 26.93
C PRO A 2 -24.44 -37.21 27.22
N ARG A 3 -23.13 -37.47 27.09
CA ARG A 3 -22.05 -36.48 27.20
C ARG A 3 -21.35 -36.28 25.86
N GLY A 4 -21.33 -35.02 25.41
CA GLY A 4 -20.18 -34.36 24.78
C GLY A 4 -19.87 -34.69 23.31
N ALA A 5 -20.58 -34.02 22.39
CA ALA A 5 -20.14 -33.88 21.00
C ALA A 5 -18.97 -32.88 20.90
N ARG A 6 -17.95 -33.24 20.12
CA ARG A 6 -16.80 -32.39 19.75
C ARG A 6 -17.28 -31.24 18.87
N GLY A 7 -17.10 -30.00 19.33
CA GLY A 7 -17.24 -28.81 18.49
C GLY A 7 -16.05 -28.73 17.53
N GLN A 8 -16.31 -28.84 16.23
CA GLN A 8 -15.36 -28.44 15.20
C GLN A 8 -15.39 -26.91 15.12
N THR A 9 -14.24 -26.28 15.36
CA THR A 9 -14.05 -24.84 15.19
C THR A 9 -14.05 -24.53 13.69
N THR A 10 -15.15 -24.00 13.19
CA THR A 10 -15.26 -23.43 11.85
C THR A 10 -14.37 -22.19 11.77
N VAL A 11 -13.36 -22.21 10.90
CA VAL A 11 -12.54 -21.05 10.56
C VAL A 11 -13.43 -20.04 9.85
N SER A 12 -13.66 -18.89 10.50
CA SER A 12 -14.42 -17.78 9.94
C SER A 12 -13.67 -17.19 8.75
N ARG A 13 -14.22 -17.35 7.53
CA ARG A 13 -13.82 -16.59 6.35
C ARG A 13 -14.01 -15.11 6.68
N GLU A 14 -12.93 -14.33 6.66
CA GLU A 14 -13.01 -12.89 6.89
C GLU A 14 -13.90 -12.23 5.83
N GLU A 15 -14.93 -11.54 6.30
CA GLU A 15 -15.83 -10.80 5.43
C GLU A 15 -15.11 -9.57 4.84
N PRO A 16 -15.19 -9.36 3.52
CA PRO A 16 -14.58 -8.21 2.87
C PRO A 16 -15.26 -6.90 3.30
N LEU A 17 -14.48 -5.83 3.42
CA LEU A 17 -14.92 -4.57 3.98
C LEU A 17 -16.06 -3.90 3.18
N PRO A 18 -16.95 -3.13 3.84
CA PRO A 18 -18.23 -2.70 3.29
C PRO A 18 -18.19 -1.97 1.94
N ARG A 19 -17.13 -1.20 1.65
CA ARG A 19 -17.00 -0.44 0.41
C ARG A 19 -16.71 -1.32 -0.82
N PHE A 20 -16.25 -2.56 -0.60
CA PHE A 20 -15.94 -3.54 -1.64
C PHE A 20 -17.00 -4.65 -1.78
N ARG A 21 -18.01 -4.68 -0.90
CA ARG A 21 -19.20 -5.52 -1.10
C ARG A 21 -19.85 -5.25 -2.46
N HIS A 22 -19.81 -4.01 -2.97
CA HIS A 22 -20.32 -3.69 -4.30
C HIS A 22 -19.46 -4.30 -5.44
N LEU A 23 -18.15 -4.42 -5.26
CA LEU A 23 -17.24 -5.00 -6.25
C LEU A 23 -17.39 -6.53 -6.32
N LEU A 24 -17.68 -7.16 -5.16
CA LEU A 24 -17.89 -8.61 -5.03
C LEU A 24 -19.34 -9.02 -5.37
N ASN A 25 -20.34 -8.21 -5.05
CA ASN A 25 -21.73 -8.48 -5.46
C ASN A 25 -21.92 -8.38 -6.98
N TYR A 26 -21.13 -7.54 -7.66
CA TYR A 26 -21.05 -7.52 -9.13
C TYR A 26 -20.40 -8.81 -9.69
N TYR A 27 -19.52 -9.44 -8.92
CA TYR A 27 -18.84 -10.68 -9.30
C TYR A 27 -19.78 -11.90 -9.22
N ASP A 28 -20.59 -12.02 -8.17
CA ASP A 28 -21.55 -13.14 -8.04
C ASP A 28 -22.67 -13.08 -9.09
N SER A 29 -23.03 -11.89 -9.56
CA SER A 29 -24.14 -11.68 -10.51
C SER A 29 -23.72 -11.76 -11.99
N SER A 30 -22.43 -11.85 -12.29
CA SER A 30 -21.89 -11.97 -13.67
C SER A 30 -21.43 -13.39 -14.03
N GLY A 31 -21.73 -14.38 -13.18
CA GLY A 31 -21.49 -15.79 -13.43
C GLY A 31 -22.42 -16.39 -14.47
N SER A 32 -22.31 -15.99 -15.74
CA SER A 32 -22.64 -16.81 -16.92
C SER A 32 -22.23 -16.15 -18.23
N GLN A 33 -21.48 -16.92 -19.01
CA GLN A 33 -21.09 -16.76 -20.42
C GLN A 33 -19.73 -16.13 -20.75
N SER A 34 -18.86 -17.07 -21.13
CA SER A 34 -17.60 -17.00 -21.88
C SER A 34 -17.64 -16.09 -23.12
N SER A 35 -16.61 -15.26 -23.26
CA SER A 35 -15.92 -15.04 -24.54
C SER A 35 -14.54 -14.41 -24.28
N LYS A 36 -13.48 -15.07 -24.77
CA LYS A 36 -12.10 -14.58 -24.79
C LYS A 36 -12.07 -13.22 -25.51
N LYS A 37 -12.03 -12.12 -24.76
CA LYS A 37 -11.80 -10.78 -25.31
C LYS A 37 -10.29 -10.56 -25.39
N GLU A 38 -9.77 -10.41 -26.61
CA GLU A 38 -8.36 -10.10 -26.86
C GLU A 38 -7.96 -8.81 -26.12
N LEU A 39 -6.96 -8.92 -25.23
CA LEU A 39 -6.43 -7.82 -24.43
C LEU A 39 -5.66 -6.84 -25.32
N ARG A 40 -6.20 -5.61 -25.45
CA ARG A 40 -5.53 -4.46 -26.08
C ARG A 40 -4.43 -3.89 -25.13
N PRO A 41 -3.54 -2.97 -25.58
CA PRO A 41 -2.15 -2.86 -25.13
C PRO A 41 -2.02 -2.85 -23.61
N SER A 42 -1.10 -3.69 -23.13
CA SER A 42 -0.84 -4.04 -21.72
C SER A 42 -1.02 -2.85 -20.78
N THR A 43 -2.06 -2.86 -19.95
CA THR A 43 -2.26 -1.91 -18.85
C THR A 43 -0.95 -1.75 -18.08
N LYS A 44 -0.47 -0.51 -17.95
CA LYS A 44 0.74 -0.21 -17.20
C LYS A 44 0.41 -0.04 -15.74
N VAL A 45 1.05 -0.82 -14.89
CA VAL A 45 0.77 -0.84 -13.46
C VAL A 45 2.03 -0.51 -12.71
N PHE A 46 2.01 0.57 -11.93
CA PHE A 46 3.10 0.89 -11.01
C PHE A 46 2.88 0.19 -9.67
N ILE A 47 3.89 -0.42 -9.09
CA ILE A 47 3.82 -1.00 -7.74
C ILE A 47 4.73 -0.21 -6.80
N SER A 48 4.11 0.43 -5.81
CA SER A 48 4.78 1.07 -4.68
C SER A 48 4.93 0.04 -3.55
N TYR A 49 6.16 -0.22 -3.08
CA TYR A 49 6.44 -1.24 -2.07
C TYR A 49 7.67 -0.89 -1.23
N SER A 50 7.82 -1.52 -0.06
CA SER A 50 9.07 -1.46 0.70
C SER A 50 10.07 -2.48 0.16
N HIS A 51 11.36 -2.14 0.12
CA HIS A 51 12.43 -3.10 -0.23
C HIS A 51 12.39 -4.39 0.61
N ARG A 52 11.86 -4.32 1.84
CA ARG A 52 11.67 -5.48 2.72
C ARG A 52 10.59 -6.45 2.24
N ASP A 53 9.71 -5.97 1.35
CA ASP A 53 8.61 -6.73 0.75
C ASP A 53 8.97 -7.20 -0.67
N LEU A 54 10.24 -7.14 -1.07
CA LEU A 54 10.69 -7.46 -2.44
C LEU A 54 10.31 -8.88 -2.89
N ASP A 55 10.34 -9.87 -1.99
CA ASP A 55 10.00 -11.26 -2.35
C ASP A 55 8.54 -11.37 -2.81
N VAL A 56 7.59 -10.92 -1.99
CA VAL A 56 6.16 -10.96 -2.29
C VAL A 56 5.82 -10.04 -3.47
N THR A 57 6.45 -8.87 -3.57
CA THR A 57 6.29 -7.98 -4.73
C THR A 57 6.80 -8.64 -6.01
N SER A 58 7.96 -9.31 -5.99
CA SER A 58 8.50 -10.00 -7.17
C SER A 58 7.59 -11.13 -7.64
N ARG A 59 7.00 -11.87 -6.70
CA ARG A 59 6.00 -12.90 -7.01
C ARG A 59 4.75 -12.29 -7.64
N LEU A 60 4.25 -11.18 -7.09
CA LEU A 60 3.11 -10.46 -7.63
C LEU A 60 3.38 -9.97 -9.06
N CYS A 61 4.57 -9.41 -9.32
CA CYS A 61 4.97 -8.95 -10.65
C CYS A 61 4.86 -10.07 -11.68
N ARG A 62 5.49 -11.23 -11.40
CA ARG A 62 5.46 -12.39 -12.31
C ARG A 62 4.02 -12.84 -12.60
N LYS A 63 3.14 -12.80 -11.59
CA LYS A 63 1.73 -13.14 -11.78
C LYS A 63 1.04 -12.14 -12.69
N LEU A 64 1.12 -10.83 -12.40
CA LEU A 64 0.48 -9.79 -13.20
C LEU A 64 1.00 -9.76 -14.64
N GLU A 65 2.31 -9.97 -14.85
CA GLU A 65 2.93 -10.08 -16.18
C GLU A 65 2.42 -11.31 -16.95
N ALA A 66 2.18 -12.45 -16.27
CA ALA A 66 1.57 -13.63 -16.89
C ALA A 66 0.12 -13.39 -17.34
N TYR A 67 -0.57 -12.38 -16.78
CA TYR A 67 -1.87 -11.89 -17.26
C TYR A 67 -1.76 -10.83 -18.37
N GLY A 68 -0.56 -10.56 -18.89
CA GLY A 68 -0.32 -9.60 -19.98
C GLY A 68 -0.28 -8.14 -19.54
N LEU A 69 -0.15 -7.87 -18.24
CA LEU A 69 0.01 -6.52 -17.70
C LEU A 69 1.47 -6.08 -17.78
N ARG A 70 1.72 -4.78 -17.98
CA ARG A 70 3.08 -4.23 -17.92
C ARG A 70 3.33 -3.67 -16.53
N VAL A 71 4.12 -4.38 -15.74
CA VAL A 71 4.43 -3.97 -14.37
C VAL A 71 5.67 -3.09 -14.35
N LEU A 72 5.55 -1.96 -13.65
CA LEU A 72 6.64 -1.06 -13.33
C LEU A 72 6.89 -1.18 -11.83
N ILE A 73 8.02 -1.77 -11.47
CA ILE A 73 8.51 -1.81 -10.10
C ILE A 73 9.74 -0.96 -9.94
N ASP A 74 9.82 -0.28 -8.82
CA ASP A 74 11.02 0.44 -8.45
C ASP A 74 11.99 -0.53 -7.74
N VAL A 75 12.84 -1.22 -8.49
CA VAL A 75 13.85 -2.11 -7.87
C VAL A 75 15.07 -1.32 -7.37
N ASN A 76 15.17 -0.02 -7.66
CA ASN A 76 16.23 0.90 -7.22
C ASN A 76 16.08 2.25 -7.96
N ALA A 77 15.48 3.32 -7.41
CA ALA A 77 15.70 4.70 -7.92
C ALA A 77 14.97 5.80 -7.11
N LEU A 78 15.42 6.04 -5.88
CA LEU A 78 15.69 7.43 -5.53
C LEU A 78 17.17 7.69 -5.82
N PRO A 79 17.51 8.32 -6.95
CA PRO A 79 18.82 8.90 -7.10
C PRO A 79 19.11 9.78 -5.87
N PRO A 80 20.34 9.77 -5.33
CA PRO A 80 20.71 10.67 -4.25
C PRO A 80 20.30 12.11 -4.62
N GLY A 81 19.44 12.71 -3.80
CA GLY A 81 18.95 14.08 -4.01
C GLY A 81 17.67 14.25 -4.84
N LYS A 82 17.02 13.19 -5.34
CA LYS A 82 15.66 13.29 -5.90
C LYS A 82 14.64 13.21 -4.76
N SER A 83 13.53 13.94 -4.84
CA SER A 83 12.48 13.85 -3.81
C SER A 83 11.62 12.60 -4.03
N ILE A 84 11.39 11.83 -2.96
CA ILE A 84 10.52 10.63 -2.96
C ILE A 84 9.17 10.95 -3.57
N ARG A 85 8.64 12.12 -3.19
CA ARG A 85 7.40 12.66 -3.70
C ARG A 85 7.40 12.84 -5.22
N ALA A 86 8.39 13.51 -5.80
CA ALA A 86 8.44 13.74 -7.24
C ALA A 86 8.53 12.42 -8.02
N PHE A 87 9.31 11.46 -7.51
CA PHE A 87 9.41 10.14 -8.13
C PHE A 87 8.07 9.39 -8.14
N ILE A 88 7.34 9.39 -7.03
CA ILE A 88 6.01 8.76 -6.96
C ILE A 88 5.04 9.49 -7.90
N GLU A 89 5.05 10.82 -7.92
CA GLU A 89 4.22 11.60 -8.83
C GLU A 89 4.50 11.28 -10.30
N GLU A 90 5.77 11.16 -10.70
CA GLU A 90 6.18 10.75 -12.05
C GLU A 90 5.71 9.32 -12.38
N SER A 91 5.91 8.38 -11.46
CA SER A 91 5.55 6.96 -11.64
C SER A 91 4.04 6.77 -11.77
N VAL A 92 3.26 7.46 -10.92
CA VAL A 92 1.79 7.48 -11.01
C VAL A 92 1.33 8.15 -12.30
N LYS A 93 1.99 9.21 -12.78
CA LYS A 93 1.68 9.83 -14.08
C LYS A 93 1.96 8.89 -15.25
N ALA A 94 2.97 8.04 -15.17
CA ALA A 94 3.38 7.13 -16.24
C ALA A 94 2.56 5.81 -16.32
N SER A 95 1.81 5.46 -15.27
CA SER A 95 1.01 4.22 -15.18
C SER A 95 -0.50 4.44 -15.38
N ASP A 96 -1.23 3.42 -15.80
CA ASP A 96 -2.69 3.45 -15.87
C ASP A 96 -3.33 3.22 -14.48
N ALA A 97 -2.64 2.45 -13.64
CA ALA A 97 -3.01 2.17 -12.26
C ALA A 97 -1.79 2.05 -11.35
N THR A 98 -2.03 2.19 -10.04
CA THR A 98 -1.01 1.99 -9.01
C THR A 98 -1.46 0.92 -8.03
N ILE A 99 -0.57 -0.01 -7.69
CA ILE A 99 -0.72 -0.93 -6.57
C ILE A 99 0.14 -0.39 -5.42
N SER A 100 -0.45 -0.23 -4.24
CA SER A 100 0.26 0.12 -3.02
C SER A 100 0.39 -1.12 -2.14
N ILE A 101 1.63 -1.56 -1.89
CA ILE A 101 1.94 -2.68 -0.99
C ILE A 101 2.07 -2.16 0.44
N VAL A 102 1.10 -2.52 1.26
CA VAL A 102 0.95 -2.12 2.65
C VAL A 102 1.54 -3.19 3.55
N SER A 103 2.54 -2.81 4.34
CA SER A 103 3.18 -3.64 5.35
C SER A 103 3.56 -2.77 6.53
N ARG A 104 3.82 -3.38 7.69
CA ARG A 104 4.45 -2.67 8.81
C ARG A 104 5.72 -1.95 8.36
N HIS A 105 6.49 -2.57 7.46
CA HIS A 105 7.72 -1.98 6.95
C HIS A 105 7.47 -0.79 6.05
N SER A 106 6.57 -0.90 5.06
CA SER A 106 6.27 0.18 4.11
C SER A 106 5.65 1.38 4.81
N LEU A 107 4.82 1.13 5.81
CA LEU A 107 4.28 2.17 6.66
C LEU A 107 5.38 2.84 7.47
N MET A 108 6.14 2.09 8.27
CA MET A 108 7.17 2.68 9.16
C MET A 108 8.33 3.36 8.42
N SER A 109 8.75 2.86 7.25
CA SER A 109 9.94 3.38 6.55
C SER A 109 9.65 4.51 5.56
N THR A 110 8.40 4.65 5.12
CA THR A 110 8.09 5.46 3.93
C THR A 110 6.73 6.14 4.05
N TRP A 111 6.42 6.62 5.24
CA TRP A 111 5.23 7.40 5.52
C TRP A 111 5.03 8.63 4.61
N VAL A 112 6.12 9.29 4.18
CA VAL A 112 6.05 10.40 3.19
C VAL A 112 5.54 9.92 1.82
N ALA A 113 5.79 8.66 1.46
CA ALA A 113 5.21 8.06 0.26
C ALA A 113 3.70 7.85 0.42
N LEU A 114 3.22 7.56 1.62
CA LEU A 114 1.78 7.42 1.88
C LEU A 114 1.03 8.74 1.70
N GLU A 115 1.56 9.86 2.22
CA GLU A 115 0.95 11.17 1.95
C GLU A 115 0.94 11.50 0.46
N THR A 116 1.99 11.13 -0.26
CA THR A 116 2.06 11.35 -1.71
C THR A 116 1.05 10.47 -2.46
N VAL A 117 0.91 9.20 -2.07
CA VAL A 117 -0.12 8.30 -2.64
C VAL A 117 -1.53 8.78 -2.28
N GLU A 118 -1.75 9.32 -1.09
CA GLU A 118 -3.01 9.92 -0.65
C GLU A 118 -3.33 11.20 -1.45
N ALA A 119 -2.35 12.09 -1.60
CA ALA A 119 -2.47 13.29 -2.44
C ALA A 119 -2.75 12.93 -3.91
N LEU A 120 -2.15 11.84 -4.40
CA LEU A 120 -2.38 11.30 -5.74
C LEU A 120 -3.68 10.49 -5.86
N THR A 121 -4.32 10.11 -4.75
CA THR A 121 -5.67 9.51 -4.75
C THR A 121 -6.72 10.53 -5.21
N TYR A 122 -6.42 11.83 -5.12
CA TYR A 122 -7.22 12.89 -5.74
C TYR A 122 -7.03 13.01 -7.25
N SER A 123 -6.05 12.30 -7.84
CA SER A 123 -5.97 12.12 -9.29
C SER A 123 -7.01 11.09 -9.74
N ARG A 124 -7.58 11.22 -10.95
CA ARG A 124 -8.56 10.24 -11.49
C ARG A 124 -7.98 8.83 -11.73
N LYS A 125 -6.75 8.54 -11.30
CA LYS A 125 -6.09 7.24 -11.51
C LYS A 125 -6.48 6.25 -10.43
N LYS A 126 -6.68 4.99 -10.83
CA LYS A 126 -7.11 3.94 -9.89
C LYS A 126 -5.93 3.44 -9.06
N ILE A 127 -6.14 3.37 -7.75
CA ILE A 127 -5.19 2.83 -6.78
C ILE A 127 -5.78 1.56 -6.18
N PHE A 128 -4.97 0.51 -6.12
CA PHE A 128 -5.31 -0.77 -5.51
C PHE A 128 -4.41 -0.98 -4.28
N GLY A 129 -5.00 -1.04 -3.09
CA GLY A 129 -4.26 -1.39 -1.88
C GLY A 129 -4.17 -2.90 -1.75
N CYS A 130 -2.95 -3.42 -1.58
CA CYS A 130 -2.69 -4.82 -1.24
C CYS A 130 -1.83 -4.86 0.02
N PHE A 131 -2.09 -5.79 0.93
CA PHE A 131 -1.34 -5.87 2.18
C PHE A 131 -0.67 -7.23 2.35
N VAL A 132 0.52 -7.22 2.95
CA VAL A 132 1.35 -8.43 3.15
C VAL A 132 1.38 -8.85 4.61
N ASP A 133 0.94 -7.98 5.52
CA ASP A 133 0.76 -8.26 6.93
C ASP A 133 -0.46 -7.53 7.49
N ASP A 134 -0.92 -7.98 8.66
CA ASP A 134 -2.11 -7.44 9.32
C ASP A 134 -1.78 -6.32 10.30
N ALA A 135 -0.54 -5.80 10.30
CA ALA A 135 -0.10 -4.87 11.33
C ALA A 135 -0.99 -3.63 11.36
N PHE A 136 -1.27 -3.04 10.19
CA PHE A 136 -2.11 -1.85 10.09
C PHE A 136 -3.59 -2.08 10.50
N LEU A 137 -4.07 -3.33 10.50
CA LEU A 137 -5.42 -3.69 10.96
C LEU A 137 -5.53 -3.67 12.49
N LYS A 138 -4.41 -3.84 13.20
CA LYS A 138 -4.37 -3.83 14.67
C LYS A 138 -4.57 -2.43 15.22
N ARG A 139 -5.25 -2.32 16.37
CA ARG A 139 -5.56 -1.02 16.98
C ARG A 139 -4.28 -0.32 17.45
N GLU A 140 -3.36 -1.11 17.98
CA GLU A 140 -2.09 -0.70 18.58
C GLU A 140 -1.12 -0.12 17.54
N PHE A 141 -1.34 -0.41 16.26
CA PHE A 141 -0.48 0.06 15.18
C PHE A 141 -0.41 1.59 15.08
N VAL A 142 -1.52 2.28 15.35
CA VAL A 142 -1.54 3.75 15.33
C VAL A 142 -0.63 4.30 16.43
N ASP A 143 -0.69 3.72 17.62
CA ASP A 143 0.16 4.11 18.75
C ASP A 143 1.64 3.81 18.46
N GLU A 144 1.94 2.63 17.91
CA GLU A 144 3.29 2.27 17.46
C GLU A 144 3.83 3.27 16.42
N ALA A 145 3.00 3.64 15.44
CA ALA A 145 3.37 4.57 14.38
C ALA A 145 3.64 5.97 14.92
N LEU A 146 2.74 6.48 15.78
CA LEU A 146 2.92 7.77 16.44
C LEU A 146 4.18 7.79 17.31
N GLY A 147 4.48 6.69 18.01
CA GLY A 147 5.70 6.52 18.79
C GLY A 147 6.96 6.56 17.92
N HIS A 148 6.94 5.86 16.78
CA HIS A 148 8.07 5.86 15.84
C HIS A 148 8.34 7.26 15.26
N VAL A 149 7.30 7.97 14.82
CA VAL A 149 7.45 9.34 14.28
C VAL A 149 7.92 10.30 15.38
N ALA A 150 7.42 10.17 16.61
CA ALA A 150 7.87 10.98 17.73
C ALA A 150 9.36 10.79 18.04
N GLU A 151 9.86 9.55 17.95
CA GLU A 151 11.27 9.25 18.15
C GLU A 151 12.16 9.86 17.06
N GLN A 152 11.75 9.76 15.79
CA GLN A 152 12.46 10.43 14.68
C GLN A 152 12.51 11.95 14.85
N MET A 153 11.39 12.56 15.26
CA MET A 153 11.34 14.00 15.56
C MET A 153 12.29 14.38 16.71
N ARG A 154 12.43 13.51 17.73
CA ARG A 154 13.35 13.72 18.86
C ARG A 154 14.80 13.70 18.38
N GLU A 155 15.19 12.71 17.59
CA GLU A 155 16.53 12.58 17.01
C GLU A 155 16.90 13.79 16.14
N ILE A 156 15.98 14.24 15.28
CA ILE A 156 16.19 15.46 14.46
C ILE A 156 16.34 16.69 15.37
N GLY A 157 15.49 16.82 16.40
CA GLY A 157 15.57 17.90 17.37
C GLY A 157 16.92 17.97 18.10
N GLU A 158 17.48 16.82 18.48
CA GLU A 158 18.82 16.74 19.09
C GLU A 158 19.93 17.20 18.13
N ARG A 159 19.81 16.86 16.84
CA ARG A 159 20.75 17.32 15.81
C ARG A 159 20.64 18.83 15.57
N ILE A 160 19.42 19.38 15.54
CA ILE A 160 19.18 20.83 15.46
C ILE A 160 19.84 21.53 16.64
N LYS A 161 19.60 21.05 17.87
CA LYS A 161 20.21 21.61 19.09
C LYS A 161 21.74 21.66 18.97
N LYS A 162 22.36 20.55 18.55
CA LYS A 162 23.81 20.48 18.35
C LYS A 162 24.33 21.51 17.34
N ARG A 163 23.62 21.72 16.23
CA ARG A 163 24.00 22.72 15.22
C ARG A 163 23.84 24.16 15.75
N VAL A 164 22.78 24.42 16.50
CA VAL A 164 22.58 25.72 17.17
C VAL A 164 23.72 26.01 18.15
N ASP A 165 24.09 25.04 18.99
CA ASP A 165 25.21 25.18 19.94
C ASP A 165 26.55 25.45 19.22
N ASN A 166 26.71 24.91 18.01
CA ASN A 166 27.88 25.12 17.15
C ASN A 166 27.81 26.36 16.23
N GLN A 167 26.72 27.15 16.27
CA GLN A 167 26.47 28.28 15.35
C GLN A 167 26.40 27.88 13.86
N GLU A 168 25.90 26.68 13.57
CA GLU A 168 25.76 26.11 12.22
C GLU A 168 24.33 26.27 11.68
N SER A 169 24.19 26.28 10.35
CA SER A 169 22.86 26.27 9.71
C SER A 169 22.13 24.95 9.99
N PHE A 170 20.82 25.03 10.24
CA PHE A 170 19.96 23.88 10.56
C PHE A 170 18.68 23.83 9.71
N GLY A 171 18.55 24.67 8.68
CA GLY A 171 17.32 24.80 7.90
C GLY A 171 16.85 23.50 7.23
N ASP A 172 17.79 22.67 6.77
CA ASP A 172 17.55 21.31 6.27
C ASP A 172 16.90 20.43 7.35
N LEU A 173 17.46 20.42 8.56
CA LEU A 173 16.94 19.60 9.66
C LEU A 173 15.60 20.12 10.18
N TYR A 174 15.39 21.44 10.16
CA TYR A 174 14.11 22.03 10.53
C TYR A 174 13.01 21.63 9.54
N GLN A 175 13.32 21.66 8.24
CA GLN A 175 12.39 21.18 7.22
C GLN A 175 12.08 19.68 7.41
N ASP A 176 13.10 18.85 7.63
CA ASP A 176 12.90 17.43 7.92
C ASP A 176 12.01 17.22 9.16
N TRP A 177 12.19 18.04 10.21
CA TRP A 177 11.36 17.98 11.42
C TRP A 177 9.90 18.40 11.16
N GLU A 178 9.68 19.46 10.39
CA GLU A 178 8.33 19.89 9.99
C GLU A 178 7.61 18.83 9.16
N ASP A 179 8.32 18.16 8.26
CA ASP A 179 7.77 17.07 7.46
C ASP A 179 7.31 15.90 8.36
N HIS A 180 8.11 15.54 9.37
CA HIS A 180 7.72 14.50 10.35
C HIS A 180 6.56 14.95 11.25
N ARG A 181 6.49 16.23 11.61
CA ARG A 181 5.37 16.79 12.38
C ARG A 181 4.06 16.72 11.59
N ASN A 182 4.10 17.14 10.32
CA ASN A 182 2.95 17.09 9.43
C ASN A 182 2.47 15.64 9.28
N LEU A 183 3.41 14.73 9.04
CA LEU A 183 3.13 13.30 9.00
C LEU A 183 2.47 12.79 10.30
N ARG A 184 3.01 13.13 11.46
CA ARG A 184 2.43 12.72 12.76
C ARG A 184 0.96 13.12 12.88
N SER A 185 0.59 14.28 12.34
CA SER A 185 -0.77 14.77 12.38
C SER A 185 -1.72 14.04 11.43
N SER A 186 -1.19 13.40 10.37
CA SER A 186 -1.98 12.67 9.37
C SER A 186 -2.06 11.16 9.61
N VAL A 187 -1.25 10.57 10.50
CA VAL A 187 -1.20 9.11 10.78
C VAL A 187 -2.58 8.48 10.98
N ASP A 188 -3.44 9.02 11.86
CA ASP A 188 -4.77 8.42 12.12
C ASP A 188 -5.63 8.37 10.85
N LYS A 189 -5.63 9.48 10.10
CA LYS A 189 -6.40 9.62 8.87
C LYS A 189 -5.89 8.64 7.81
N THR A 190 -4.58 8.57 7.61
CA THR A 190 -3.96 7.70 6.61
C THR A 190 -4.20 6.23 6.97
N VAL A 191 -4.00 5.81 8.22
CA VAL A 191 -4.27 4.42 8.63
C VAL A 191 -5.74 4.07 8.47
N ARG A 192 -6.66 4.97 8.82
CA ARG A 192 -8.10 4.77 8.60
C ARG A 192 -8.42 4.61 7.12
N GLN A 193 -7.88 5.47 6.27
CA GLN A 193 -8.07 5.37 4.82
C GLN A 193 -7.50 4.07 4.25
N LEU A 194 -6.33 3.61 4.71
CA LEU A 194 -5.78 2.32 4.30
C LEU A 194 -6.69 1.17 4.72
N ARG A 195 -7.22 1.18 5.94
CA ARG A 195 -8.22 0.19 6.37
C ARG A 195 -9.42 0.22 5.45
N ASP A 196 -9.87 1.39 5.01
CA ASP A 196 -11.02 1.53 4.13
C ASP A 196 -10.73 1.18 2.65
N THR A 197 -9.46 1.11 2.22
CA THR A 197 -9.06 1.00 0.80
C THR A 197 -8.12 -0.16 0.47
N ALA A 198 -7.47 -0.80 1.44
CA ALA A 198 -6.66 -2.00 1.24
C ALA A 198 -7.60 -3.20 1.06
N CYS A 199 -7.54 -3.80 -0.12
CA CYS A 199 -8.59 -4.73 -0.56
C CYS A 199 -8.16 -6.19 -0.55
N LEU A 200 -6.89 -6.44 -0.87
CA LEU A 200 -6.42 -7.79 -1.19
C LEU A 200 -5.22 -8.15 -0.31
N SER A 201 -5.39 -9.22 0.45
CA SER A 201 -4.32 -9.87 1.17
C SER A 201 -3.36 -10.56 0.18
N LEU A 202 -2.07 -10.39 0.39
CA LEU A 202 -1.00 -11.12 -0.28
C LEU A 202 -0.40 -12.21 0.63
N HIS A 203 -1.11 -12.59 1.70
CA HIS A 203 -0.79 -13.76 2.51
C HIS A 203 -0.77 -15.02 1.66
N GLN A 204 0.10 -15.98 2.02
CA GLN A 204 0.41 -17.13 1.19
C GLN A 204 -0.82 -18.00 0.85
N ASP A 205 -1.76 -18.12 1.78
CA ASP A 205 -2.98 -18.93 1.68
C ASP A 205 -3.99 -18.39 0.66
N VAL A 206 -4.01 -17.08 0.44
CA VAL A 206 -4.94 -16.41 -0.50
C VAL A 206 -4.23 -15.72 -1.67
N PHE A 207 -2.90 -15.81 -1.74
CA PHE A 207 -2.06 -15.09 -2.70
C PHE A 207 -2.51 -15.28 -4.15
N GLU A 208 -2.76 -16.52 -4.57
CA GLU A 208 -3.15 -16.84 -5.95
C GLU A 208 -4.52 -16.23 -6.32
N GLU A 209 -5.49 -16.38 -5.42
CA GLU A 209 -6.84 -15.82 -5.60
C GLU A 209 -6.80 -14.28 -5.65
N SER A 210 -6.02 -13.66 -4.77
CA SER A 210 -5.82 -12.21 -4.77
C SER A 210 -5.15 -11.72 -6.04
N CYS A 211 -4.13 -12.42 -6.54
CA CYS A 211 -3.47 -12.07 -7.80
C CYS A 211 -4.44 -12.14 -8.99
N GLU A 212 -5.27 -13.18 -9.05
CA GLU A 212 -6.27 -13.32 -10.12
C GLU A 212 -7.31 -12.20 -10.07
N LYS A 213 -7.85 -11.89 -8.89
CA LYS A 213 -8.80 -10.78 -8.69
C LYS A 213 -8.19 -9.45 -9.11
N LEU A 214 -6.95 -9.19 -8.71
CA LEU A 214 -6.24 -7.96 -9.03
C LEU A 214 -5.98 -7.85 -10.54
N ALA A 215 -5.50 -8.92 -11.18
CA ALA A 215 -5.23 -8.95 -12.61
C ALA A 215 -6.49 -8.69 -13.44
N LYS A 216 -7.62 -9.32 -13.08
CA LYS A 216 -8.91 -9.07 -13.74
C LYS A 216 -9.36 -7.61 -13.60
N ALA A 217 -9.27 -7.05 -12.38
CA ALA A 217 -9.64 -5.66 -12.12
C ALA A 217 -8.77 -4.66 -12.91
N LEU A 218 -7.47 -4.95 -13.06
CA LEU A 218 -6.53 -4.13 -13.84
C LEU A 218 -6.73 -4.27 -15.35
N GLY A 219 -7.07 -5.47 -15.83
CA GLY A 219 -7.35 -5.71 -17.25
C GLY A 219 -8.61 -5.00 -17.76
N GLN A 220 -9.55 -4.67 -16.87
CA GLN A 220 -10.80 -3.97 -17.19
C GLN A 220 -10.65 -2.44 -17.23
N LEU A 221 -9.48 -1.87 -16.91
CA LEU A 221 -9.30 -0.41 -16.85
C LEU A 221 -9.28 0.26 -18.23
N ASN A 222 -8.88 -0.48 -19.25
CA ASN A 222 -8.76 -0.01 -20.64
C ASN A 222 -9.87 -0.57 -21.55
N GLY A 223 -10.97 -1.05 -20.94
CA GLY A 223 -12.04 -1.81 -21.59
C GLY A 223 -13.36 -1.06 -21.75
#